data_AF-A0A8C0UAZ5-F1
#
_entry.id   AF-A0A8C0UAZ5-F1
#
_cell.length_a   1.000
_cell.length_b   1.000
_cell.length_c   1.000
_cell.angle_alpha   90.00
_cell.angle_beta   90.00
_cell.angle_gamma   90.00
#
_symmetry.space_group_name_H-M   'P 1'
#
loop_
_entity.id
_entity.type
_entity.pdbx_description
1 polymer ?
#
loop_
_entity_poly.entity_id
_entity_poly.type
_entity_poly.pdbx_seq_one_letter_code
_entity_poly.pdbx_strand_id
1 'polypeptide(L)'
;MVVLQAGLCPGLTEEMLQLLRANGIRTVVDFVSSDLEDVAQKCSLSYKALVAVRRVLLAQFSAFPANGADLYEELKSSTAILPTGSPSLDQLLDSGLYTGELTELVGAPGSGKTQVCLGIAASVSLGLKQHVLFLDSTGGFTASRLYQILQAQTEDEEEQLEALQRVQVVRVFNIYELLGALQELRDRLSQQAVSSVGPLKVVLLDSVSAVIYPLLGGRQSEGLALMMQLSRELKTLAREFSLAVVVTNQVTRDSSTGQLKPALGRSWSFVPSTRVLLESKEASWERACTQRAASLAKSPRQVRLPGSIPWECRDLALAPVGVGQDPASQGGHWRGACAPWLDAAEEKSICSQQRGLVFIGRINEWHHFQSRSLCSWCWSRSPDGVWAVRVLWKWL
;
A
#
# COMPACT_ATOMS: atom_id res chain seq x y z
N MET A 1 14.49 -14.82 -8.35
CA MET A 1 15.82 -14.82 -8.98
C MET A 1 16.75 -15.71 -8.19
N VAL A 2 17.52 -16.56 -8.86
CA VAL A 2 18.44 -17.49 -8.19
C VAL A 2 19.72 -16.75 -7.77
N VAL A 3 20.00 -16.75 -6.47
CA VAL A 3 21.23 -16.17 -5.89
C VAL A 3 22.40 -17.09 -6.18
N LEU A 4 23.58 -16.51 -6.46
CA LEU A 4 24.82 -17.28 -6.61
C LEU A 4 25.30 -17.78 -5.24
N GLN A 5 25.37 -19.10 -5.12
CA GLN A 5 25.74 -19.87 -3.93
C GLN A 5 26.67 -21.03 -4.32
N ALA A 6 27.51 -21.48 -3.39
CA ALA A 6 28.42 -22.58 -3.65
C ALA A 6 27.63 -23.86 -3.90
N GLY A 7 28.11 -24.68 -4.84
CA GLY A 7 27.47 -25.94 -5.21
C GLY A 7 26.40 -25.83 -6.30
N LEU A 8 26.01 -24.63 -6.76
CA LEU A 8 25.14 -24.46 -7.94
C LEU A 8 25.72 -25.05 -9.22
N CYS A 9 27.04 -24.96 -9.37
CA CYS A 9 27.77 -25.69 -10.40
C CYS A 9 29.15 -26.11 -9.86
N PRO A 10 29.76 -27.18 -10.39
CA PRO A 10 31.05 -27.68 -9.92
C PRO A 10 32.20 -26.67 -10.11
N GLY A 11 32.02 -25.65 -10.95
CA GLY A 11 33.00 -24.58 -11.15
C GLY A 11 32.85 -23.37 -10.23
N LEU A 12 31.81 -23.31 -9.37
CA LEU A 12 31.57 -22.19 -8.46
C LEU A 12 32.15 -22.49 -7.07
N THR A 13 33.36 -21.98 -6.79
CA THR A 13 33.98 -22.08 -5.46
C THR A 13 33.53 -20.92 -4.56
N GLU A 14 33.61 -21.10 -3.24
CA GLU A 14 33.26 -20.05 -2.27
C GLU A 14 34.17 -18.81 -2.42
N GLU A 15 35.44 -19.01 -2.75
CA GLU A 15 36.40 -17.94 -3.04
C GLU A 15 35.97 -17.10 -4.25
N MET A 16 35.56 -17.78 -5.34
CA MET A 16 35.06 -17.12 -6.54
C MET A 16 33.79 -16.32 -6.24
N LEU A 17 32.90 -16.86 -5.40
CA LEU A 17 31.66 -16.20 -4.99
C LEU A 17 31.90 -14.93 -4.18
N GLN A 18 32.87 -14.95 -3.26
CA GLN A 18 33.22 -13.76 -2.49
C GLN A 18 33.73 -12.64 -3.41
N LEU A 19 34.58 -12.97 -4.39
CA LEU A 19 35.09 -12.03 -5.38
C LEU A 19 33.98 -11.45 -6.27
N LEU A 20 33.06 -12.30 -6.72
CA LEU A 20 31.90 -11.88 -7.52
C LEU A 20 30.97 -10.96 -6.72
N ARG A 21 30.67 -11.31 -5.46
CA ARG A 21 29.83 -10.49 -4.57
C ARG A 21 30.45 -9.13 -4.27
N ALA A 22 31.78 -9.07 -4.09
CA ALA A 22 32.51 -7.81 -3.90
C ALA A 22 32.40 -6.88 -5.12
N ASN A 23 32.21 -7.44 -6.32
CA ASN A 23 32.00 -6.69 -7.57
C ASN A 23 30.52 -6.49 -7.92
N GLY A 24 29.60 -6.69 -6.96
CA GLY A 24 28.17 -6.46 -7.14
C GLY A 24 27.44 -7.56 -7.93
N ILE A 25 28.10 -8.68 -8.25
CA ILE A 25 27.49 -9.82 -8.95
C ILE A 25 26.94 -10.78 -7.90
N ARG A 26 25.61 -10.79 -7.73
CA ARG A 26 24.94 -11.56 -6.67
C ARG A 26 24.02 -12.65 -7.19
N THR A 27 23.42 -12.46 -8.36
CA THR A 27 22.46 -13.41 -8.93
C THR A 27 22.99 -14.08 -10.19
N VAL A 28 22.40 -15.23 -10.54
CA VAL A 28 22.71 -15.93 -11.81
C VAL A 28 22.51 -15.00 -13.00
N VAL A 29 21.47 -14.16 -12.99
CA VAL A 29 21.18 -13.21 -14.06
C VAL A 29 22.26 -12.13 -14.15
N ASP A 30 22.75 -11.62 -13.02
CA ASP A 30 23.83 -10.61 -13.00
C ASP A 30 25.09 -11.17 -13.63
N PHE A 31 25.46 -12.41 -13.28
CA PHE A 31 26.65 -13.07 -13.81
C PHE A 31 26.51 -13.46 -15.29
N VAL A 32 25.34 -13.94 -15.69
CA VAL A 32 25.08 -14.31 -17.08
C VAL A 32 24.97 -13.09 -17.98
N SER A 33 24.64 -11.91 -17.43
CA SER A 33 24.50 -10.67 -18.20
C SER A 33 25.76 -9.78 -18.18
N SER A 34 26.72 -10.08 -17.31
CA SER A 34 27.95 -9.31 -17.20
C SER A 34 28.92 -9.58 -18.35
N ASP A 35 29.81 -8.62 -18.58
CA ASP A 35 30.97 -8.80 -19.45
C ASP A 35 32.01 -9.70 -18.74
N LEU A 36 32.26 -10.88 -19.31
CA LEU A 36 33.18 -11.84 -18.72
C LEU A 36 34.64 -11.39 -18.77
N GLU A 37 35.00 -10.52 -19.71
CA GLU A 37 36.35 -9.97 -19.79
C GLU A 37 36.60 -8.99 -18.64
N ASP A 38 35.65 -8.09 -18.40
CA ASP A 38 35.68 -7.17 -17.27
C ASP A 38 35.71 -7.91 -15.93
N VAL A 39 34.88 -8.95 -15.78
CA VAL A 39 34.82 -9.76 -14.56
C VAL A 39 36.12 -10.53 -14.35
N ALA A 40 36.69 -11.11 -15.40
CA ALA A 40 37.99 -11.80 -15.33
C ALA A 40 39.09 -10.85 -14.84
N GLN A 41 39.14 -9.62 -15.38
CA GLN A 41 40.12 -8.61 -14.99
C GLN A 41 39.92 -8.14 -13.54
N LYS A 42 38.70 -7.74 -13.17
CA LYS A 42 38.41 -7.19 -11.82
C LYS A 42 38.56 -8.22 -10.72
N CYS A 43 38.15 -9.46 -10.97
CA CYS A 43 38.19 -10.52 -9.97
C CYS A 43 39.50 -11.34 -10.03
N SER A 44 40.39 -11.06 -11.00
CA SER A 44 41.58 -11.88 -11.28
C SER A 44 41.27 -13.37 -11.45
N LEU A 45 40.15 -13.67 -12.13
CA LEU A 45 39.67 -15.03 -12.37
C LEU A 45 39.97 -15.47 -13.80
N SER A 46 40.12 -16.79 -14.01
CA SER A 46 40.32 -17.34 -15.35
C SER A 46 39.09 -17.14 -16.23
N TYR A 47 39.26 -16.43 -17.35
CA TYR A 47 38.21 -16.23 -18.35
C TYR A 47 37.59 -17.56 -18.82
N LYS A 48 38.43 -18.59 -19.01
CA LYS A 48 37.96 -19.93 -19.43
C LYS A 48 37.07 -20.57 -18.37
N ALA A 49 37.37 -20.40 -17.09
CA ALA A 49 36.54 -20.90 -15.99
C ALA A 49 35.20 -20.16 -15.94
N LEU A 50 35.22 -18.82 -16.09
CA LEU A 50 34.02 -17.98 -16.14
C LEU A 50 33.09 -18.37 -17.30
N VAL A 51 33.63 -18.64 -18.49
CA VAL A 51 32.86 -19.12 -19.65
C VAL A 51 32.22 -20.49 -19.38
N ALA A 52 32.95 -21.42 -18.75
CA ALA A 52 32.42 -22.74 -18.41
C ALA A 52 31.26 -22.63 -17.41
N VAL A 53 31.42 -21.82 -16.36
CA VAL A 53 30.36 -21.52 -15.38
C VAL A 53 29.15 -20.90 -16.07
N ARG A 54 29.33 -19.87 -16.92
CA ARG A 54 28.21 -19.20 -17.63
C ARG A 54 27.43 -20.19 -18.50
N ARG A 55 28.11 -21.12 -19.18
CA ARG A 55 27.45 -22.15 -19.99
C ARG A 55 26.59 -23.09 -19.15
N VAL A 56 27.08 -23.56 -18.01
CA VAL A 56 26.32 -24.44 -17.11
C VAL A 56 25.12 -23.69 -16.53
N LEU A 57 25.32 -22.45 -16.07
CA LEU A 57 24.23 -21.62 -15.54
C LEU A 57 23.18 -21.31 -16.60
N LEU A 58 23.57 -21.01 -17.83
CA LEU A 58 22.62 -20.85 -18.94
C LEU A 58 21.86 -22.13 -19.23
N ALA A 59 22.50 -23.29 -19.22
CA ALA A 59 21.83 -24.56 -19.44
C ALA A 59 20.82 -24.90 -18.33
N GLN A 60 21.15 -24.57 -17.07
CA GLN A 60 20.29 -24.86 -15.91
C GLN A 60 19.19 -23.83 -15.66
N PHE A 61 19.45 -22.55 -15.95
CA PHE A 61 18.57 -21.42 -15.58
C PHE A 61 18.03 -20.65 -16.79
N SER A 62 18.23 -21.15 -18.01
CA SER A 62 17.53 -20.61 -19.17
C SER A 62 16.04 -20.94 -19.09
N ALA A 63 15.22 -20.07 -19.67
CA ALA A 63 13.79 -20.30 -19.77
C ALA A 63 13.55 -21.54 -20.65
N PHE A 64 13.04 -22.61 -20.04
CA PHE A 64 12.57 -23.79 -20.74
C PHE A 64 11.05 -23.72 -20.89
N PRO A 65 10.46 -24.14 -22.02
CA PRO A 65 9.01 -24.20 -22.15
C PRO A 65 8.43 -25.18 -21.13
N ALA A 66 7.59 -24.68 -20.22
CA ALA A 66 6.81 -25.51 -19.30
C ALA A 66 5.47 -25.88 -19.94
N ASN A 67 4.97 -27.08 -19.65
CA ASN A 67 3.64 -27.47 -20.10
C ASN A 67 2.55 -26.78 -19.24
N GLY A 68 1.33 -26.66 -19.77
CA GLY A 68 0.25 -25.97 -19.06
C GLY A 68 -0.24 -26.68 -17.78
N ALA A 69 -0.07 -28.00 -17.69
CA ALA A 69 -0.46 -28.77 -16.52
C ALA A 69 0.51 -28.57 -15.35
N ASP A 70 1.82 -28.59 -15.62
CA ASP A 70 2.88 -28.34 -14.64
C ASP A 70 2.71 -26.94 -14.05
N LEU A 71 2.48 -25.93 -14.90
CA LEU A 71 2.21 -24.56 -14.46
C LEU A 71 0.96 -24.47 -13.59
N TYR A 72 -0.09 -25.24 -13.90
CA TYR A 72 -1.33 -25.23 -13.13
C TYR A 72 -1.15 -25.88 -11.74
N GLU A 73 -0.41 -26.99 -11.65
CA GLU A 73 -0.08 -27.63 -10.38
C GLU A 73 0.87 -26.76 -9.54
N GLU A 74 1.86 -26.12 -10.17
CA GLU A 74 2.70 -25.11 -9.50
C GLU A 74 1.84 -23.99 -8.92
N LEU A 75 0.88 -23.47 -9.69
CA LEU A 75 0.00 -22.39 -9.25
C LEU A 75 -0.85 -22.82 -8.03
N LYS A 76 -1.42 -24.04 -8.04
CA LYS A 76 -2.16 -24.59 -6.89
C LYS A 76 -1.31 -24.72 -5.64
N SER A 77 -0.06 -25.14 -5.79
CA SER A 77 0.83 -25.42 -4.66
C SER A 77 1.48 -24.15 -4.07
N SER A 78 1.67 -23.12 -4.89
CA SER A 78 2.38 -21.88 -4.50
C SER A 78 1.45 -20.73 -4.11
N THR A 79 0.18 -20.77 -4.53
CA THR A 79 -0.76 -19.67 -4.30
C THR A 79 -1.52 -19.83 -3.00
N ALA A 80 -1.36 -18.87 -2.10
CA ALA A 80 -2.20 -18.69 -0.92
C ALA A 80 -3.18 -17.54 -1.14
N ILE A 81 -4.37 -17.65 -0.54
CA ILE A 81 -5.39 -16.61 -0.54
C ILE A 81 -5.45 -16.04 0.88
N LEU A 82 -5.25 -14.73 1.00
CA LEU A 82 -5.17 -14.02 2.27
C LEU A 82 -6.45 -13.22 2.49
N PRO A 83 -7.05 -13.29 3.70
CA PRO A 83 -8.25 -12.53 4.02
C PRO A 83 -7.96 -11.03 4.08
N THR A 84 -8.94 -10.23 3.65
CA THR A 84 -8.85 -8.75 3.74
C THR A 84 -9.32 -8.19 5.07
N GLY A 85 -9.93 -9.03 5.92
CA GLY A 85 -10.63 -8.61 7.13
C GLY A 85 -12.05 -8.10 6.87
N SER A 86 -12.53 -8.16 5.62
CA SER A 86 -13.91 -7.84 5.25
C SER A 86 -14.47 -8.96 4.37
N PRO A 87 -15.41 -9.79 4.89
CA PRO A 87 -15.97 -10.92 4.13
C PRO A 87 -16.58 -10.51 2.79
N SER A 88 -17.19 -9.33 2.72
CA SER A 88 -17.81 -8.80 1.50
C SER A 88 -16.76 -8.38 0.45
N LEU A 89 -15.60 -7.88 0.89
CA LEU A 89 -14.47 -7.61 0.00
C LEU A 89 -13.77 -8.91 -0.43
N ASP A 90 -13.66 -9.89 0.46
CA ASP A 90 -13.12 -11.21 0.12
C ASP A 90 -13.97 -11.89 -0.95
N GLN A 91 -15.30 -11.85 -0.81
CA GLN A 91 -16.22 -12.35 -1.84
C GLN A 91 -16.03 -11.63 -3.19
N LEU A 92 -15.90 -10.29 -3.18
CA LEU A 92 -15.66 -9.51 -4.40
C LEU A 92 -14.33 -9.89 -5.08
N LEU A 93 -13.32 -10.26 -4.30
CA LEU A 93 -11.98 -10.63 -4.76
C LEU A 93 -11.84 -12.13 -5.08
N ASP A 94 -12.93 -12.88 -5.09
CA ASP A 94 -12.94 -14.34 -5.27
C ASP A 94 -12.17 -15.07 -4.15
N SER A 95 -12.61 -14.82 -2.91
CA SER A 95 -12.12 -15.36 -1.63
C SER A 95 -10.97 -14.62 -0.94
N GLY A 96 -10.46 -13.52 -1.51
CA GLY A 96 -9.47 -12.65 -0.87
C GLY A 96 -8.29 -12.23 -1.76
N LEU A 97 -7.15 -11.92 -1.14
CA LEU A 97 -5.93 -11.48 -1.81
C LEU A 97 -5.03 -12.65 -2.17
N TYR A 98 -4.75 -12.83 -3.46
CA TYR A 98 -3.91 -13.91 -3.96
C TYR A 98 -2.43 -13.52 -3.86
N THR A 99 -1.61 -14.40 -3.28
CA THR A 99 -0.14 -14.26 -3.34
C THR A 99 0.35 -14.43 -4.78
N GLY A 100 1.46 -13.79 -5.14
CA GLY A 100 1.91 -13.78 -6.53
C GLY A 100 1.30 -12.64 -7.36
N GLU A 101 0.32 -11.92 -6.81
CA GLU A 101 -0.41 -10.87 -7.50
C GLU A 101 -0.24 -9.48 -6.88
N LEU A 102 -0.39 -8.47 -7.74
CA LEU A 102 -0.47 -7.07 -7.36
C LEU A 102 -1.92 -6.60 -7.45
N THR A 103 -2.50 -6.23 -6.31
CA THR A 103 -3.86 -5.68 -6.19
C THR A 103 -3.79 -4.18 -5.95
N GLU A 104 -4.56 -3.41 -6.72
CA GLU A 104 -4.65 -1.96 -6.58
C GLU A 104 -6.00 -1.53 -6.01
N LEU A 105 -5.96 -0.75 -4.92
CA LEU A 105 -7.11 -0.08 -4.33
C LEU A 105 -7.15 1.38 -4.78
N VAL A 106 -8.15 1.74 -5.58
CA VAL A 106 -8.31 3.08 -6.16
C VAL A 106 -9.48 3.79 -5.51
N GLY A 107 -9.36 5.09 -5.20
CA GLY A 107 -10.51 5.86 -4.72
C GLY A 107 -10.17 7.28 -4.29
N ALA A 108 -11.18 8.12 -4.10
CA ALA A 108 -11.03 9.49 -3.63
C ALA A 108 -10.44 9.55 -2.19
N PRO A 109 -9.83 10.66 -1.76
CA PRO A 109 -9.52 10.88 -0.35
C PRO A 109 -10.74 10.59 0.54
N GLY A 110 -10.54 9.91 1.68
CA GLY A 110 -11.64 9.51 2.57
C GLY A 110 -12.47 8.29 2.14
N SER A 111 -12.18 7.68 0.99
CA SER A 111 -12.90 6.49 0.50
C SER A 111 -12.65 5.20 1.29
N GLY A 112 -11.69 5.20 2.22
CA GLY A 112 -11.39 4.04 3.09
C GLY A 112 -10.20 3.18 2.66
N LYS A 113 -9.39 3.59 1.66
CA LYS A 113 -8.20 2.83 1.20
C LYS A 113 -7.27 2.41 2.35
N THR A 114 -6.83 3.38 3.17
CA THR A 114 -5.96 3.12 4.33
C THR A 114 -6.64 2.20 5.35
N GLN A 115 -7.96 2.33 5.56
CA GLN A 115 -8.69 1.44 6.48
C GLN A 115 -8.72 0.00 5.97
N VAL A 116 -8.88 -0.21 4.66
CA VAL A 116 -8.76 -1.55 4.05
C VAL A 116 -7.35 -2.10 4.25
N CYS A 117 -6.29 -1.30 4.02
CA CYS A 117 -4.91 -1.73 4.28
C CYS A 117 -4.68 -2.13 5.74
N LEU A 118 -5.19 -1.37 6.70
CA LEU A 118 -5.10 -1.70 8.13
C LEU A 118 -5.89 -2.96 8.48
N GLY A 119 -7.07 -3.17 7.87
CA GLY A 119 -7.86 -4.39 8.03
C GLY A 119 -7.13 -5.63 7.51
N ILE A 120 -6.49 -5.53 6.34
CA ILE A 120 -5.63 -6.60 5.79
C ILE A 120 -4.47 -6.88 6.74
N ALA A 121 -3.78 -5.83 7.22
CA ALA A 121 -2.65 -5.98 8.13
C ALA A 121 -3.06 -6.73 9.41
N ALA A 122 -4.18 -6.34 10.04
CA ALA A 122 -4.71 -7.00 11.23
C ALA A 122 -5.11 -8.45 10.95
N SER A 123 -5.85 -8.71 9.87
CA SER A 123 -6.33 -10.06 9.54
C SER A 123 -5.18 -11.04 9.28
N VAL A 124 -4.11 -10.59 8.64
CA VAL A 124 -2.93 -11.41 8.35
C VAL A 124 -2.03 -11.58 9.59
N SER A 125 -1.82 -10.52 10.37
CA SER A 125 -0.92 -10.57 11.53
C SER A 125 -1.51 -11.29 12.74
N LEU A 126 -2.82 -11.16 12.95
CA LEU A 126 -3.54 -11.84 14.03
C LEU A 126 -4.09 -13.18 13.58
N GLY A 127 -4.89 -13.20 12.50
CA GLY A 127 -5.60 -14.39 12.05
C GLY A 127 -4.68 -15.48 11.46
N LEU A 128 -3.70 -15.09 10.65
CA LEU A 128 -2.75 -16.05 10.04
C LEU A 128 -1.41 -16.13 10.79
N LYS A 129 -1.19 -15.28 11.80
CA LYS A 129 0.07 -15.14 12.53
C LYS A 129 1.29 -14.97 11.60
N GLN A 130 1.11 -14.26 10.47
CA GLN A 130 2.14 -13.99 9.46
C GLN A 130 2.66 -12.55 9.55
N HIS A 131 3.85 -12.30 8.99
CA HIS A 131 4.40 -10.94 8.95
C HIS A 131 3.79 -10.10 7.81
N VAL A 132 3.67 -8.80 8.07
CA VAL A 132 3.17 -7.79 7.13
C VAL A 132 4.16 -6.64 7.07
N LEU A 133 4.49 -6.19 5.86
CA LEU A 133 5.26 -4.97 5.64
C LEU A 133 4.34 -3.86 5.15
N PHE A 134 4.32 -2.74 5.85
CA PHE A 134 3.56 -1.54 5.50
C PHE A 134 4.52 -0.42 5.08
N LEU A 135 4.47 -0.04 3.81
CA LEU A 135 5.20 1.07 3.23
C LEU A 135 4.27 2.29 3.22
N ASP A 136 4.46 3.19 4.18
CA ASP A 136 3.66 4.40 4.34
C ASP A 136 4.35 5.58 3.66
N SER A 137 3.75 6.05 2.57
CA SER A 137 4.27 7.20 1.83
C SER A 137 3.46 8.47 2.03
N THR A 138 2.36 8.40 2.78
CA THR A 138 1.45 9.52 3.00
C THR A 138 1.48 9.99 4.45
N GLY A 139 2.10 9.23 5.36
CA GLY A 139 2.05 9.46 6.79
C GLY A 139 0.70 9.06 7.40
N GLY A 140 -0.11 8.28 6.68
CA GLY A 140 -1.48 7.93 7.07
C GLY A 140 -1.55 6.76 8.05
N PHE A 141 -0.46 6.00 8.23
CA PHE A 141 -0.44 4.88 9.16
C PHE A 141 -0.48 5.36 10.61
N THR A 142 -1.41 4.82 11.40
CA THR A 142 -1.53 5.10 12.83
C THR A 142 -1.61 3.80 13.62
N ALA A 143 -0.63 3.57 14.50
CA ALA A 143 -0.57 2.35 15.33
C ALA A 143 -1.78 2.20 16.26
N SER A 144 -2.28 3.30 16.84
CA SER A 144 -3.48 3.26 17.68
C SER A 144 -4.71 2.79 16.89
N ARG A 145 -4.83 3.16 15.61
CA ARG A 145 -5.94 2.69 14.77
C ARG A 145 -5.80 1.20 14.43
N LEU A 146 -4.58 0.72 14.17
CA LEU A 146 -4.34 -0.72 13.99
C LEU A 146 -4.70 -1.50 15.25
N TYR A 147 -4.28 -1.01 16.41
CA TYR A 147 -4.59 -1.63 17.71
C TYR A 147 -6.10 -1.71 17.97
N GLN A 148 -6.84 -0.65 17.70
CA GLN A 148 -8.32 -0.67 17.78
C GLN A 148 -8.96 -1.74 16.89
N ILE A 149 -8.41 -1.97 15.69
CA ILE A 149 -8.92 -3.01 14.78
C ILE A 149 -8.62 -4.40 15.34
N LEU A 150 -7.44 -4.59 15.96
CA LEU A 150 -7.07 -5.85 16.62
C LEU A 150 -7.95 -6.13 17.85
N GLN A 151 -8.21 -5.12 18.68
CA GLN A 151 -9.12 -5.24 19.84
C GLN A 151 -10.54 -5.64 19.45
N ALA A 152 -11.01 -5.21 18.27
CA ALA A 152 -12.32 -5.61 17.76
C ALA A 152 -12.38 -7.08 17.30
N GLN A 153 -11.23 -7.74 17.12
CA GLN A 153 -11.13 -9.13 16.67
C GLN A 153 -10.81 -10.11 17.80
N THR A 154 -10.07 -9.69 18.82
CA THR A 154 -9.72 -10.52 19.99
C THR A 154 -9.64 -9.67 21.26
N GLU A 155 -10.06 -10.25 22.39
CA GLU A 155 -9.93 -9.63 23.72
C GLU A 155 -8.56 -9.92 24.37
N ASP A 156 -7.76 -10.84 23.82
CA ASP A 156 -6.46 -11.24 24.36
C ASP A 156 -5.36 -10.18 24.06
N GLU A 157 -4.86 -9.53 25.11
CA GLU A 157 -3.82 -8.51 25.02
C GLU A 157 -2.46 -9.05 24.53
N GLU A 158 -2.12 -10.31 24.85
CA GLU A 158 -0.87 -10.94 24.42
C GLU A 158 -0.90 -11.17 22.90
N GLU A 159 -2.00 -11.73 22.38
CA GLU A 159 -2.18 -11.91 20.93
C GLU A 159 -2.19 -10.58 20.17
N GLN A 160 -2.82 -9.54 20.74
CA GLN A 160 -2.80 -8.19 20.16
C GLN A 160 -1.36 -7.65 20.05
N LEU A 161 -0.55 -7.80 21.10
CA LEU A 161 0.83 -7.30 21.12
C LEU A 161 1.72 -8.08 20.14
N GLU A 162 1.58 -9.40 20.07
CA GLU A 162 2.28 -10.21 19.07
C GLU A 162 1.88 -9.81 17.64
N ALA A 163 0.59 -9.58 17.39
CA ALA A 163 0.10 -9.14 16.09
C ALA A 163 0.67 -7.78 15.69
N LEU A 164 0.86 -6.86 16.64
CA LEU A 164 1.56 -5.58 16.40
C LEU A 164 3.03 -5.80 16.04
N GLN A 165 3.73 -6.70 16.73
CA GLN A 165 5.14 -7.02 16.45
C GLN A 165 5.35 -7.61 15.05
N ARG A 166 4.35 -8.32 14.52
CA ARG A 166 4.38 -8.89 13.17
C ARG A 166 4.21 -7.84 12.06
N VAL A 167 3.70 -6.65 12.37
CA VAL A 167 3.50 -5.55 11.40
C VAL A 167 4.70 -4.61 11.41
N GLN A 168 5.53 -4.69 10.38
CA GLN A 168 6.68 -3.79 10.17
C GLN A 168 6.26 -2.60 9.34
N VAL A 169 6.61 -1.38 9.77
CA VAL A 169 6.23 -0.15 9.07
C VAL A 169 7.48 0.61 8.65
N VAL A 170 7.56 0.99 7.37
CA VAL A 170 8.63 1.82 6.81
C VAL A 170 7.98 3.05 6.18
N ARG A 171 8.46 4.24 6.57
CA ARG A 171 8.00 5.50 6.00
C ARG A 171 8.88 5.88 4.82
N VAL A 172 8.27 6.11 3.65
CA VAL A 172 8.97 6.37 2.39
C VAL A 172 8.32 7.54 1.66
N PHE A 173 8.91 8.73 1.73
CA PHE A 173 8.27 9.97 1.26
C PHE A 173 8.64 10.34 -0.17
N ASN A 174 9.64 9.66 -0.76
CA ASN A 174 10.03 9.82 -2.14
C ASN A 174 10.28 8.46 -2.83
N ILE A 175 10.37 8.48 -4.15
CA ILE A 175 10.54 7.27 -4.94
C ILE A 175 11.86 6.54 -4.69
N TYR A 176 12.94 7.27 -4.39
CA TYR A 176 14.26 6.68 -4.20
C TYR A 176 14.33 5.91 -2.88
N GLU A 177 13.74 6.45 -1.81
CA GLU A 177 13.53 5.75 -0.55
C GLU A 177 12.67 4.50 -0.73
N LEU A 178 11.57 4.59 -1.50
CA LEU A 178 10.72 3.44 -1.77
C LEU A 178 11.49 2.35 -2.54
N LEU A 179 12.20 2.70 -3.61
CA LEU A 179 12.98 1.74 -4.39
C LEU A 179 14.10 1.11 -3.53
N GLY A 180 14.78 1.90 -2.70
CA GLY A 180 15.77 1.40 -1.76
C GLY A 180 15.18 0.42 -0.75
N ALA A 181 14.04 0.75 -0.15
CA ALA A 181 13.34 -0.14 0.79
C ALA A 181 12.89 -1.46 0.14
N LEU A 182 12.41 -1.42 -1.11
CA LEU A 182 12.04 -2.62 -1.86
C LEU A 182 13.26 -3.49 -2.21
N GLN A 183 14.40 -2.87 -2.55
CA GLN A 183 15.65 -3.58 -2.81
C GLN A 183 16.19 -4.24 -1.54
N GLU A 184 16.20 -3.52 -0.42
CA GLU A 184 16.61 -4.07 0.88
C GLU A 184 15.70 -5.23 1.29
N LEU A 185 14.39 -5.09 1.10
CA LEU A 185 13.43 -6.16 1.35
C LEU A 185 13.76 -7.40 0.51
N ARG A 186 14.01 -7.23 -0.78
CA ARG A 186 14.36 -8.33 -1.69
C ARG A 186 15.66 -9.01 -1.25
N ASP A 187 16.68 -8.25 -0.87
CA ASP A 187 17.94 -8.80 -0.38
C ASP A 187 17.73 -9.61 0.91
N ARG A 188 16.92 -9.09 1.85
CA ARG A 188 16.55 -9.80 3.09
C ARG A 188 15.80 -11.10 2.79
N LEU A 189 14.77 -11.06 1.95
CA LEU A 189 13.98 -12.24 1.57
C LEU A 189 14.83 -13.31 0.86
N SER A 190 15.82 -12.88 0.06
CA SER A 190 16.74 -13.79 -0.62
C SER A 190 17.70 -14.49 0.35
N GLN A 191 18.01 -13.86 1.48
CA GLN A 191 18.87 -14.41 2.54
C GLN A 191 18.08 -15.19 3.61
N GLN A 192 16.77 -14.95 3.71
CA GLN A 192 15.87 -15.53 4.71
C GLN A 192 15.65 -17.05 4.61
N ALA A 193 16.25 -17.74 3.64
CA ALA A 193 16.38 -19.20 3.70
C ALA A 193 17.08 -19.70 4.99
N VAL A 194 17.64 -18.80 5.82
CA VAL A 194 18.46 -19.09 7.00
C VAL A 194 17.95 -18.42 8.30
N SER A 195 16.88 -17.61 8.30
CA SER A 195 16.50 -16.77 9.46
C SER A 195 15.16 -17.15 10.12
N SER A 196 15.09 -17.05 11.45
CA SER A 196 13.96 -17.41 12.33
C SER A 196 12.79 -16.42 12.38
N VAL A 197 12.73 -15.44 11.47
CA VAL A 197 11.59 -14.52 11.36
C VAL A 197 10.51 -15.23 10.54
N GLY A 198 9.26 -15.23 11.01
CA GLY A 198 8.16 -15.90 10.30
C GLY A 198 8.00 -15.38 8.86
N PRO A 199 7.34 -16.14 7.97
CA PRO A 199 7.26 -15.75 6.57
C PRO A 199 6.50 -14.43 6.41
N LEU A 200 7.12 -13.44 5.76
CA LEU A 200 6.41 -12.30 5.22
C LEU A 200 5.42 -12.80 4.16
N LYS A 201 4.17 -12.35 4.22
CA LYS A 201 3.14 -12.73 3.24
C LYS A 201 2.50 -11.56 2.51
N VAL A 202 2.54 -10.36 3.09
CA VAL A 202 1.89 -9.17 2.51
C VAL A 202 2.81 -7.96 2.52
N VAL A 203 2.82 -7.24 1.40
CA VAL A 203 3.40 -5.90 1.30
C VAL A 203 2.28 -4.91 0.94
N LEU A 204 2.05 -3.94 1.82
CA LEU A 204 1.07 -2.88 1.66
C LEU A 204 1.80 -1.57 1.33
N LEU A 205 1.44 -0.89 0.24
CA LEU A 205 1.98 0.41 -0.14
C LEU A 205 0.87 1.46 -0.17
N ASP A 206 0.86 2.37 0.81
CA ASP A 206 -0.13 3.44 0.94
C ASP A 206 0.57 4.81 0.89
N SER A 207 0.70 5.46 -0.26
CA SER A 207 0.10 5.21 -1.58
C SER A 207 1.13 5.33 -2.70
N VAL A 208 1.02 4.49 -3.75
CA VAL A 208 1.93 4.60 -4.91
C VAL A 208 1.80 5.94 -5.62
N SER A 209 0.62 6.55 -5.58
CA SER A 209 0.39 7.89 -6.14
C SER A 209 1.23 8.97 -5.48
N ALA A 210 1.44 8.93 -4.16
CA ALA A 210 2.11 10.03 -3.45
C ALA A 210 3.59 10.17 -3.84
N VAL A 211 4.28 9.07 -4.11
CA VAL A 211 5.70 9.09 -4.52
C VAL A 211 5.90 9.30 -6.02
N ILE A 212 4.93 8.89 -6.84
CA ILE A 212 5.02 8.99 -8.30
C ILE A 212 4.51 10.34 -8.82
N TYR A 213 3.43 10.88 -8.26
CA TYR A 213 2.77 12.09 -8.78
C TYR A 213 3.69 13.32 -8.89
N PRO A 214 4.60 13.61 -7.94
CA PRO A 214 5.56 14.71 -8.07
C PRO A 214 6.49 14.59 -9.28
N LEU A 215 6.67 13.37 -9.81
CA LEU A 215 7.52 13.06 -10.95
C LEU A 215 6.74 13.05 -12.28
N LEU A 216 5.41 13.01 -12.19
CA LEU A 216 4.49 13.04 -13.34
C LEU A 216 4.09 14.48 -13.63
N GLY A 217 5.04 15.28 -14.12
CA GLY A 217 4.82 16.64 -14.56
C GLY A 217 5.91 17.11 -15.53
N GLY A 218 5.51 17.77 -16.61
CA GLY A 218 6.44 18.30 -17.64
C GLY A 218 6.78 17.32 -18.78
N ARG A 219 7.82 17.64 -19.56
CA ARG A 219 8.32 16.84 -20.71
C ARG A 219 9.26 15.68 -20.28
N GLN A 220 9.24 15.30 -19.01
CA GLN A 220 10.24 14.41 -18.41
C GLN A 220 9.83 12.94 -18.61
N SER A 221 10.57 12.20 -19.44
CA SER A 221 10.44 10.74 -19.58
C SER A 221 10.88 9.96 -18.33
N GLU A 222 11.63 10.62 -17.46
CA GLU A 222 12.25 10.03 -16.26
C GLU A 222 11.21 9.53 -15.24
N GLY A 223 10.13 10.28 -15.00
CA GLY A 223 9.06 9.84 -14.09
C GLY A 223 8.34 8.57 -14.56
N LEU A 224 8.19 8.40 -15.88
CA LEU A 224 7.65 7.16 -16.46
C LEU A 224 8.62 6.00 -16.31
N ALA A 225 9.92 6.22 -16.53
CA ALA A 225 10.94 5.19 -16.34
C ALA A 225 10.98 4.69 -14.89
N LEU A 226 10.95 5.61 -13.92
CA LEU A 226 10.91 5.28 -12.48
C LEU A 226 9.62 4.56 -12.09
N MET A 227 8.47 4.96 -12.65
CA MET A 227 7.21 4.23 -12.46
C MET A 227 7.30 2.79 -12.99
N MET A 228 7.90 2.59 -14.17
CA MET A 228 8.08 1.26 -14.74
C MET A 228 9.05 0.42 -13.92
N GLN A 229 10.14 1.01 -13.42
CA GLN A 229 11.05 0.36 -12.49
C GLN A 229 10.33 -0.08 -11.21
N LEU A 230 9.58 0.82 -10.57
CA LEU A 230 8.77 0.49 -9.39
C LEU A 230 7.79 -0.65 -9.68
N SER A 231 7.09 -0.59 -10.81
CA SER A 231 6.14 -1.64 -11.21
C SER A 231 6.80 -3.01 -11.37
N ARG A 232 8.04 -3.04 -11.87
CA ARG A 232 8.82 -4.26 -12.02
C ARG A 232 9.23 -4.80 -10.67
N GLU A 233 9.73 -3.97 -9.77
CA GLU A 233 10.13 -4.41 -8.41
C GLU A 233 8.94 -4.99 -7.64
N LEU A 234 7.78 -4.31 -7.64
CA LEU A 234 6.58 -4.81 -6.96
C LEU A 234 6.09 -6.14 -7.54
N LYS A 235 6.09 -6.30 -8.86
CA LYS A 235 5.71 -7.57 -9.51
C LYS A 235 6.71 -8.69 -9.25
N THR A 236 8.00 -8.35 -9.22
CA THR A 236 9.07 -9.30 -8.90
C THR A 236 8.89 -9.81 -7.48
N LEU A 237 8.66 -8.90 -6.52
CA LEU A 237 8.40 -9.26 -5.13
C LEU A 237 7.17 -10.16 -4.98
N ALA A 238 6.07 -9.83 -5.65
CA ALA A 238 4.86 -10.64 -5.61
C ALA A 238 5.13 -12.08 -6.09
N ARG A 239 5.71 -12.24 -7.28
CA ARG A 239 5.89 -13.55 -7.93
C ARG A 239 7.03 -14.38 -7.35
N GLU A 240 8.20 -13.78 -7.15
CA GLU A 240 9.38 -14.54 -6.75
C GLU A 240 9.33 -15.01 -5.30
N PHE A 241 8.68 -14.24 -4.42
CA PHE A 241 8.58 -14.56 -3.01
C PHE A 241 7.17 -14.97 -2.58
N SER A 242 6.26 -15.19 -3.54
CA SER A 242 4.86 -15.57 -3.28
C SER A 242 4.20 -14.65 -2.24
N LEU A 243 4.31 -13.34 -2.46
CA LEU A 243 3.73 -12.28 -1.61
C LEU A 243 2.46 -11.74 -2.25
N ALA A 244 1.47 -11.37 -1.44
CA ALA A 244 0.38 -10.53 -1.90
C ALA A 244 0.81 -9.06 -1.79
N VAL A 245 0.84 -8.34 -2.91
CA VAL A 245 1.22 -6.93 -2.93
C VAL A 245 -0.03 -6.09 -3.12
N VAL A 246 -0.31 -5.19 -2.18
CA VAL A 246 -1.45 -4.26 -2.27
C VAL A 246 -0.92 -2.85 -2.35
N VAL A 247 -1.37 -2.10 -3.35
CA VAL A 247 -1.02 -0.70 -3.53
C VAL A 247 -2.27 0.16 -3.51
N THR A 248 -2.21 1.33 -2.88
CA THR A 248 -3.30 2.29 -2.95
C THR A 248 -2.99 3.39 -3.97
N ASN A 249 -4.00 3.83 -4.68
CA ASN A 249 -3.90 4.89 -5.68
C ASN A 249 -5.09 5.86 -5.55
N GLN A 250 -4.84 7.12 -5.87
CA GLN A 250 -5.88 8.14 -5.91
C GLN A 250 -6.63 8.13 -7.25
N VAL A 251 -7.80 8.77 -7.27
CA VAL A 251 -8.54 9.06 -8.50
C VAL A 251 -8.28 10.48 -8.95
N THR A 252 -8.26 10.68 -10.25
CA THR A 252 -8.34 11.99 -10.92
C THR A 252 -9.60 12.03 -11.77
N ARG A 253 -10.09 13.23 -12.08
CA ARG A 253 -11.19 13.40 -13.03
C ARG A 253 -10.63 13.57 -14.43
N ASP A 254 -11.24 12.88 -15.39
CA ASP A 254 -10.98 13.15 -16.79
C ASP A 254 -11.48 14.56 -17.16
N SER A 255 -10.64 15.36 -17.80
CA SER A 255 -11.01 16.72 -18.24
C SER A 255 -12.05 16.72 -19.34
N SER A 256 -12.16 15.63 -20.12
CA SER A 256 -13.09 15.52 -21.24
C SER A 256 -14.44 14.92 -20.84
N THR A 257 -14.45 13.88 -20.00
CA THR A 257 -15.68 13.15 -19.64
C THR A 257 -16.16 13.42 -18.22
N GLY A 258 -15.34 14.05 -17.37
CA GLY A 258 -15.64 14.27 -15.94
C GLY A 258 -15.61 12.99 -15.09
N GLN A 259 -15.40 11.82 -15.72
CA GLN A 259 -15.39 10.51 -15.07
C GLN A 259 -14.15 10.35 -14.19
N LEU A 260 -14.31 9.62 -13.09
CA LEU A 260 -13.20 9.25 -12.22
C LEU A 260 -12.33 8.19 -12.89
N LYS A 261 -11.03 8.42 -12.92
CA LYS A 261 -10.02 7.48 -13.41
C LYS A 261 -8.85 7.37 -12.43
N PRO A 262 -8.12 6.25 -12.39
CA PRO A 262 -6.92 6.14 -11.58
C PRO A 262 -5.87 7.21 -11.95
N ALA A 263 -5.21 7.79 -10.94
CA ALA A 263 -4.34 8.96 -11.11
C ALA A 263 -3.11 8.71 -11.99
N LEU A 264 -2.57 7.49 -11.98
CA LEU A 264 -1.31 7.14 -12.66
C LEU A 264 -1.45 6.84 -14.17
N GLY A 265 -2.66 6.95 -14.71
CA GLY A 265 -2.91 6.91 -16.16
C GLY A 265 -2.64 5.55 -16.83
N ARG A 266 -2.51 5.58 -18.17
CA ARG A 266 -2.43 4.38 -19.01
C ARG A 266 -1.20 3.53 -18.74
N SER A 267 -0.05 4.15 -18.49
CA SER A 267 1.20 3.44 -18.22
C SER A 267 1.13 2.57 -16.97
N TRP A 268 0.33 2.94 -15.97
CA TRP A 268 0.11 2.11 -14.79
C TRP A 268 -1.03 1.09 -14.95
N SER A 269 -1.91 1.28 -15.94
CA SER A 269 -3.16 0.51 -16.05
C SER A 269 -2.96 -1.01 -16.19
N PHE A 270 -1.83 -1.44 -16.77
CA PHE A 270 -1.45 -2.84 -16.97
C PHE A 270 -0.61 -3.42 -15.81
N VAL A 271 -0.21 -2.60 -14.84
CA VAL A 271 0.63 -3.02 -13.72
C VAL A 271 -0.14 -3.95 -12.77
N PRO A 272 -1.25 -3.54 -12.13
CA PRO A 272 -1.97 -4.42 -11.22
C PRO A 272 -2.66 -5.56 -11.98
N SER A 273 -2.65 -6.75 -11.39
CA SER A 273 -3.49 -7.87 -11.82
C SER A 273 -4.96 -7.51 -11.59
N THR A 274 -5.25 -7.07 -10.36
CA THR A 274 -6.60 -6.80 -9.88
C THR A 274 -6.73 -5.34 -9.44
N ARG A 275 -7.84 -4.69 -9.78
CA ARG A 275 -8.13 -3.30 -9.40
C ARG A 275 -9.52 -3.21 -8.79
N VAL A 276 -9.58 -2.66 -7.58
CA VAL A 276 -10.82 -2.37 -6.85
C VAL A 276 -11.01 -0.86 -6.78
N LEU A 277 -12.18 -0.38 -7.14
CA LEU A 277 -12.58 1.01 -6.97
C LEU A 277 -13.40 1.15 -5.69
N LEU A 278 -12.93 2.01 -4.77
CA LEU A 278 -13.58 2.33 -3.51
C LEU A 278 -14.27 3.70 -3.59
N GLU A 279 -15.55 3.70 -3.28
CA GLU A 279 -16.41 4.88 -3.30
C GLU A 279 -17.01 5.12 -1.92
N SER A 280 -17.03 6.39 -1.51
CA SER A 280 -17.80 6.82 -0.34
C SER A 280 -19.21 7.13 -0.78
N LYS A 281 -20.20 6.41 -0.27
CA LYS A 281 -21.61 6.84 -0.37
C LYS A 281 -21.89 7.80 0.78
N GLU A 282 -22.60 8.88 0.50
CA GLU A 282 -23.05 9.81 1.55
C GLU A 282 -24.00 9.07 2.49
N ALA A 283 -23.86 9.33 3.80
CA ALA A 283 -24.77 8.81 4.79
C ALA A 283 -26.14 9.45 4.58
N SER A 284 -27.16 8.65 4.25
CA SER A 284 -28.54 9.08 4.43
C SER A 284 -28.74 9.40 5.90
N TRP A 285 -29.27 10.58 6.23
CA TRP A 285 -29.54 11.09 7.59
C TRP A 285 -30.24 10.08 8.53
N GLU A 286 -30.91 9.08 7.97
CA GLU A 286 -31.65 8.04 8.70
C GLU A 286 -30.80 6.87 9.24
N ARG A 287 -29.54 6.72 8.82
CA ARG A 287 -28.65 5.64 9.31
C ARG A 287 -27.24 6.19 9.57
N ALA A 288 -26.82 6.21 10.83
CA ALA A 288 -25.48 6.59 11.28
C ALA A 288 -24.38 5.57 10.89
N CYS A 289 -24.41 5.04 9.67
CA CYS A 289 -23.42 4.10 9.15
C CYS A 289 -22.83 4.66 7.86
N THR A 290 -21.54 4.99 7.87
CA THR A 290 -20.79 5.43 6.70
C THR A 290 -20.58 4.26 5.75
N GLN A 291 -21.56 3.98 4.89
CA GLN A 291 -21.45 2.92 3.90
C GLN A 291 -20.37 3.27 2.85
N ARG A 292 -19.51 2.30 2.56
CA ARG A 292 -18.55 2.35 1.45
C ARG A 292 -18.95 1.29 0.43
N ALA A 293 -18.80 1.61 -0.85
CA ALA A 293 -19.00 0.66 -1.93
C ALA A 293 -17.64 0.30 -2.54
N ALA A 294 -17.47 -0.97 -2.89
CA ALA A 294 -16.34 -1.42 -3.70
C ALA A 294 -16.85 -2.03 -5.00
N SER A 295 -16.20 -1.72 -6.11
CA SER A 295 -16.47 -2.37 -7.39
C SER A 295 -15.17 -2.90 -8.01
N LEU A 296 -15.27 -4.04 -8.69
CA LEU A 296 -14.12 -4.64 -9.35
C LEU A 296 -13.95 -4.01 -10.74
N ALA A 297 -12.89 -3.23 -10.93
CA ALA A 297 -12.60 -2.54 -12.19
C ALA A 297 -11.73 -3.37 -13.14
N LYS A 298 -10.92 -4.28 -12.60
CA LYS A 298 -10.06 -5.19 -13.37
C LYS A 298 -9.80 -6.45 -12.55
N SER A 299 -9.92 -7.61 -13.16
CA SER A 299 -9.43 -8.88 -12.61
C SER A 299 -9.22 -9.90 -13.74
N PRO A 300 -8.14 -10.71 -13.70
CA PRO A 300 -7.95 -11.80 -14.65
C PRO A 300 -8.96 -12.93 -14.44
N ARG A 301 -9.51 -13.06 -13.23
CA ARG A 301 -10.50 -14.09 -12.86
C ARG A 301 -11.92 -13.74 -13.29
N GLN A 302 -12.15 -12.51 -13.76
CA GLN A 302 -13.48 -12.08 -14.18
C GLN A 302 -13.77 -12.52 -15.61
N VAL A 303 -14.75 -13.41 -15.77
CA VAL A 303 -15.34 -13.70 -17.08
C VAL A 303 -16.18 -12.50 -17.51
N ARG A 304 -15.68 -11.70 -18.46
CA ARG A 304 -16.49 -10.65 -19.10
C ARG A 304 -17.38 -11.31 -20.15
N LEU A 305 -18.60 -11.67 -19.74
CA LEU A 305 -19.67 -11.98 -20.70
C LEU A 305 -20.18 -10.66 -21.31
N PRO A 306 -20.48 -10.59 -22.62
CA PRO A 306 -21.11 -9.41 -23.20
C PRO A 306 -22.44 -9.12 -22.49
N GLY A 307 -22.57 -7.95 -21.87
CA GLY A 307 -23.79 -7.52 -21.17
C GLY A 307 -23.82 -7.72 -19.65
N SER A 308 -22.76 -8.23 -19.01
CA SER A 308 -22.70 -8.36 -17.54
C SER A 308 -22.45 -7.00 -16.85
N ILE A 309 -23.28 -6.65 -15.86
CA ILE A 309 -23.10 -5.49 -14.97
C ILE A 309 -21.78 -5.65 -14.19
N PRO A 310 -20.99 -4.59 -13.95
CA PRO A 310 -19.84 -4.65 -13.05
C PRO A 310 -20.26 -5.17 -11.67
N TRP A 311 -19.55 -6.16 -11.12
CA TRP A 311 -19.82 -6.66 -9.76
C TRP A 311 -19.52 -5.54 -8.75
N GLU A 312 -20.57 -5.09 -8.06
CA GLU A 312 -20.52 -4.07 -7.03
C GLU A 312 -20.77 -4.74 -5.68
N CYS A 313 -19.79 -4.71 -4.79
CA CYS A 313 -20.00 -5.00 -3.38
C CYS A 313 -20.60 -3.76 -2.72
N ARG A 314 -21.87 -3.87 -2.34
CA ARG A 314 -22.54 -2.91 -1.46
C ARG A 314 -22.26 -3.34 -0.03
N ASP A 315 -21.97 -2.39 0.85
CA ASP A 315 -21.66 -2.60 2.27
C ASP A 315 -20.25 -3.16 2.56
N LEU A 316 -19.21 -2.35 2.31
CA LEU A 316 -17.96 -2.49 3.07
C LEU A 316 -18.19 -1.99 4.49
N ALA A 317 -18.41 -2.92 5.42
CA ALA A 317 -18.38 -2.63 6.85
C ALA A 317 -16.92 -2.46 7.29
N LEU A 318 -16.37 -1.26 7.08
CA LEU A 318 -15.14 -0.85 7.75
C LEU A 318 -15.51 -0.49 9.19
N ALA A 319 -15.16 -1.35 10.15
CA ALA A 319 -15.58 -1.22 11.55
C ALA A 319 -15.50 0.25 12.05
N PRO A 320 -16.65 0.91 12.27
CA PRO A 320 -16.68 2.18 12.99
C PRO A 320 -16.53 1.82 14.46
N VAL A 321 -15.39 2.19 15.08
CA VAL A 321 -15.26 2.05 16.53
C VAL A 321 -16.01 3.23 17.14
N GLY A 322 -17.30 3.02 17.39
CA GLY A 322 -18.09 3.80 18.32
C GLY A 322 -17.75 3.39 19.74
N VAL A 323 -17.74 4.38 20.64
CA VAL A 323 -17.56 4.25 22.10
C VAL A 323 -18.44 3.12 22.65
N GLY A 324 -17.88 2.33 23.57
CA GLY A 324 -18.41 1.07 24.07
C GLY A 324 -19.92 1.06 24.35
N GLN A 325 -20.56 -0.01 23.91
CA GLN A 325 -21.85 -0.44 24.43
C GLN A 325 -21.62 -1.64 25.34
N ASP A 326 -21.97 -1.48 26.62
CA ASP A 326 -22.05 -2.54 27.61
C ASP A 326 -23.03 -3.63 27.15
N PRO A 327 -22.71 -4.93 27.35
CA PRO A 327 -23.64 -6.01 27.06
C PRO A 327 -24.53 -6.26 28.28
N ALA A 328 -25.66 -5.54 28.38
CA ALA A 328 -26.72 -5.93 29.29
C ALA A 328 -28.11 -5.46 28.83
N SER A 329 -29.00 -6.43 28.67
CA SER A 329 -30.45 -6.43 28.90
C SER A 329 -31.34 -6.78 27.70
N GLN A 330 -31.67 -8.08 27.66
CA GLN A 330 -32.94 -8.57 27.18
C GLN A 330 -34.07 -8.04 28.09
N GLY A 331 -35.17 -7.57 27.48
CA GLY A 331 -36.52 -7.56 28.07
C GLY A 331 -36.86 -6.47 29.10
N GLY A 332 -37.94 -5.74 28.85
CA GLY A 332 -38.67 -5.02 29.92
C GLY A 332 -39.24 -3.66 29.51
N HIS A 333 -40.55 -3.63 29.25
CA HIS A 333 -41.36 -2.41 29.28
C HIS A 333 -41.24 -1.70 30.64
N TRP A 334 -40.88 -0.42 30.67
CA TRP A 334 -41.31 0.51 31.71
C TRP A 334 -41.53 1.92 31.13
N ARG A 335 -42.76 2.44 31.30
CA ARG A 335 -43.08 3.86 31.18
C ARG A 335 -42.58 4.56 32.45
N GLY A 336 -41.99 5.74 32.30
CA GLY A 336 -41.71 6.65 33.41
C GLY A 336 -41.14 7.96 32.88
N ALA A 337 -41.94 9.02 32.93
CA ALA A 337 -41.55 10.38 32.58
C ALA A 337 -40.73 11.03 33.72
N CYS A 338 -39.72 11.83 33.36
CA CYS A 338 -39.49 13.21 33.83
C CYS A 338 -38.15 13.75 33.28
N ALA A 339 -38.22 14.93 32.68
CA ALA A 339 -37.15 15.71 32.01
C ALA A 339 -36.32 16.55 33.02
N PRO A 340 -35.56 17.61 32.64
CA PRO A 340 -34.74 17.90 31.44
C PRO A 340 -33.30 18.37 31.81
N TRP A 341 -32.35 18.30 30.87
CA TRP A 341 -31.26 19.29 30.80
C TRP A 341 -31.15 19.81 29.35
N LEU A 342 -31.54 21.08 29.20
CA LEU A 342 -31.21 22.02 28.12
C LEU A 342 -29.68 22.11 27.94
N ASP A 343 -29.05 22.49 26.83
CA ASP A 343 -29.42 23.05 25.51
C ASP A 343 -28.20 22.78 24.59
N ALA A 344 -28.38 22.26 23.38
CA ALA A 344 -28.49 23.01 22.12
C ALA A 344 -27.25 23.87 21.72
N ALA A 345 -26.52 23.42 20.71
CA ALA A 345 -25.88 24.30 19.73
C ALA A 345 -25.78 23.59 18.38
N GLU A 346 -26.74 23.92 17.52
CA GLU A 346 -26.94 23.45 16.15
C GLU A 346 -25.78 23.83 15.20
N GLU A 347 -25.59 22.95 14.21
CA GLU A 347 -24.94 23.24 12.94
C GLU A 347 -25.60 24.43 12.22
N LYS A 348 -24.78 25.28 11.59
CA LYS A 348 -25.15 25.92 10.32
C LYS A 348 -24.06 25.77 9.28
N SER A 349 -24.38 24.97 8.27
CA SER A 349 -23.76 24.94 6.95
C SER A 349 -23.86 26.31 6.27
N ILE A 350 -22.78 26.78 5.65
CA ILE A 350 -22.84 27.66 4.47
C ILE A 350 -21.81 27.20 3.44
N CYS A 351 -22.32 26.76 2.30
CA CYS A 351 -21.60 26.56 1.06
C CYS A 351 -21.40 27.93 0.37
N SER A 352 -20.17 28.33 0.04
CA SER A 352 -19.94 29.23 -1.10
C SER A 352 -18.50 29.15 -1.63
N GLN A 353 -18.40 29.39 -2.93
CA GLN A 353 -17.23 29.29 -3.78
C GLN A 353 -16.13 30.34 -3.46
N GLN A 354 -14.90 30.01 -3.85
CA GLN A 354 -13.70 30.86 -4.03
C GLN A 354 -12.81 31.18 -2.81
N ARG A 355 -11.61 30.57 -2.86
CA ARG A 355 -10.28 31.05 -2.42
C ARG A 355 -10.17 31.83 -1.10
N GLY A 356 -9.77 31.13 -0.04
CA GLY A 356 -9.10 31.71 1.14
C GLY A 356 -9.48 30.99 2.44
N LEU A 357 -8.49 30.43 3.15
CA LEU A 357 -8.68 29.91 4.51
C LEU A 357 -8.75 31.09 5.49
N VAL A 358 -9.84 31.18 6.26
CA VAL A 358 -10.00 32.10 7.37
C VAL A 358 -9.93 31.28 8.66
N PHE A 359 -9.00 31.60 9.55
CA PHE A 359 -8.97 31.06 10.90
C PHE A 359 -9.65 32.05 11.85
N ILE A 360 -10.59 31.57 12.65
CA ILE A 360 -11.22 32.34 13.73
C ILE A 360 -10.88 31.61 15.04
N GLY A 361 -10.17 32.29 15.95
CA GLY A 361 -9.84 31.78 17.28
C GLY A 361 -9.85 32.91 18.31
N ARG A 362 -10.27 32.61 19.54
CA ARG A 362 -10.12 33.53 20.68
C ARG A 362 -8.67 33.49 21.15
N ILE A 363 -8.07 34.66 21.28
CA ILE A 363 -6.69 34.84 21.74
C ILE A 363 -6.66 34.63 23.25
N ASN A 364 -6.02 33.55 23.71
CA ASN A 364 -5.28 33.54 24.98
C ASN A 364 -4.08 32.59 24.81
N GLU A 365 -2.90 33.15 25.02
CA GLU A 365 -1.56 32.51 25.08
C GLU A 365 -0.92 32.05 23.77
N TRP A 366 0.07 32.80 23.25
CA TRP A 366 1.28 32.22 22.61
C TRP A 366 2.48 33.21 22.70
N HIS A 367 3.62 32.66 23.11
CA HIS A 367 4.94 33.30 23.20
C HIS A 367 5.63 33.46 21.81
N HIS A 368 6.51 34.45 21.73
CA HIS A 368 7.32 34.89 20.59
C HIS A 368 7.87 33.79 19.66
N PHE A 369 7.62 33.93 18.35
CA PHE A 369 8.51 33.40 17.30
C PHE A 369 8.74 34.49 16.22
N GLN A 370 9.98 34.95 16.11
CA GLN A 370 10.42 35.95 15.13
C GLN A 370 10.73 35.31 13.76
N SER A 371 9.96 35.71 12.75
CA SER A 371 10.32 36.03 11.35
C SER A 371 11.47 35.26 10.63
N ARG A 372 11.11 34.58 9.53
CA ARG A 372 11.77 34.75 8.22
C ARG A 372 10.74 34.86 7.08
N SER A 373 10.51 36.11 6.67
CA SER A 373 10.02 36.64 5.38
C SER A 373 9.34 35.70 4.36
N LEU A 374 7.99 35.79 4.28
CA LEU A 374 7.18 35.73 3.03
C LEU A 374 5.66 36.02 3.24
N CYS A 375 5.24 36.56 4.40
CA CYS A 375 3.84 36.89 4.68
C CYS A 375 3.68 38.37 5.07
N SER A 376 2.76 39.09 4.42
CA SER A 376 2.27 40.40 4.90
C SER A 376 0.99 40.19 5.70
N TRP A 377 0.96 40.73 6.93
CA TRP A 377 -0.16 40.62 7.86
C TRP A 377 -1.00 41.88 7.80
N CYS A 378 -2.28 41.77 7.46
CA CYS A 378 -3.20 42.90 7.48
C CYS A 378 -4.23 42.70 8.60
N TRP A 379 -4.31 43.69 9.50
CA TRP A 379 -5.20 43.67 10.66
C TRP A 379 -6.38 44.58 10.40
N SER A 380 -7.59 44.07 10.63
CA SER A 380 -8.81 44.89 10.60
C SER A 380 -9.67 44.62 11.82
N ARG A 381 -10.22 45.68 12.40
CA ARG A 381 -11.04 45.66 13.61
C ARG A 381 -12.50 45.83 13.24
N SER A 382 -13.36 44.90 13.64
CA SER A 382 -14.81 45.07 13.49
C SER A 382 -15.39 45.94 14.63
N PRO A 383 -16.60 46.51 14.46
CA PRO A 383 -17.26 47.33 15.47
C PRO A 383 -17.49 46.61 16.81
N ASP A 384 -17.52 45.27 16.81
CA ASP A 384 -17.80 44.44 18.00
C ASP A 384 -16.53 44.01 18.74
N GLY A 385 -15.37 44.60 18.42
CA GLY A 385 -14.11 44.39 19.15
C GLY A 385 -13.33 43.14 18.77
N VAL A 386 -13.72 42.40 17.73
CA VAL A 386 -13.02 41.21 17.24
C VAL A 386 -11.95 41.59 16.21
N TRP A 387 -10.74 41.06 16.38
CA TRP A 387 -9.62 41.26 15.47
C TRP A 387 -9.57 40.14 14.42
N ALA A 388 -9.60 40.52 13.15
CA ALA A 388 -9.40 39.58 12.04
C ALA A 388 -8.00 39.78 11.45
N VAL A 389 -7.29 38.67 11.25
CA VAL A 389 -5.95 38.65 10.68
C VAL A 389 -6.01 37.97 9.31
N ARG A 390 -5.62 38.70 8.26
CA ARG A 390 -5.57 38.18 6.90
C ARG A 390 -4.12 37.94 6.50
N VAL A 391 -3.79 36.70 6.16
CA VAL A 391 -2.46 36.30 5.66
C VAL A 391 -2.51 36.26 4.14
N LEU A 392 -1.77 37.16 3.49
CA LEU A 392 -1.63 37.21 2.03
C LEU A 392 -0.31 36.51 1.63
N TRP A 393 -0.43 35.42 0.87
CA TRP A 393 0.69 34.78 0.19
C TRP A 393 0.92 35.50 -1.15
N LYS A 394 2.08 36.14 -1.32
CA LYS A 394 2.53 36.60 -2.65
C LYS A 394 3.11 35.40 -3.40
N TRP A 395 2.48 35.01 -4.50
CA TRP A 395 3.08 34.11 -5.48
C TRP A 395 4.11 34.92 -6.29
N LEU A 396 5.38 34.53 -6.24
CA LEU A 396 6.43 34.93 -7.19
C LEU A 396 6.87 33.68 -7.97
#